data_AF-A0A7J9PSQ7-F1
#
_entry.id   AF-A0A7J9PSQ7-F1
#
_cell.length_a   1.000
_cell.length_b   1.000
_cell.length_c   1.000
_cell.angle_alpha   90.00
_cell.angle_beta   90.00
_cell.angle_gamma   90.00
#
_symmetry.space_group_name_H-M   'P 1'
#
loop_
_entity.id
_entity.type
_entity.pdbx_description
1 polymer ?
#
loop_
_entity_poly.entity_id
_entity_poly.type
_entity_poly.pdbx_seq_one_letter_code
_entity_poly.pdbx_strand_id
1 'polypeptide(L)'
;MTRNANKNNNECEKCWIFDLNQFKMITDSILDENTLVLEINQNYEVSVLMDYDVSLENGILTFKDFVNDNSKSATVLTGSLKTGILNKMSQSISEGLLNKTTNRRTYYITEPTPLIGHTAFGLIDRGTNVIQIRGLSGCNISCPFCSVDEGIHSKSRKNDYYVDMDYLVSEYEKIAEFKGYNKLEAHLDGQGEPSLYYPLPDLVQNLNEINSKNKGIVSIQSNGVHLTEKLIDDLEVAGLHRINLSINAMDEKFSKGLSGNKNYDIERIMEIAEYIKNSKIHLLIAPLLLPNYNDEEFKKVLDFAVELEQKTPQTTINPITNKKNPIVGPQLCLTYQFGRKISKMRVWDFPKFYNLLEFYEKEYLKDGINVDLEVPLHGFFGSHSRKRLPCPFKLNETISVTVLMDGRVNGEVIGASKNRVIQIIDCKTDVNKLIGKRVNVKVLRVKDNVIVGSMVK
;
A
#
# COMPACT_ATOMS: atom_id res chain seq x y z
N MET A 1 -31.31 25.40 29.19
CA MET A 1 -32.08 26.54 28.67
C MET A 1 -31.05 27.51 28.11
N THR A 2 -30.78 27.54 26.82
CA THR A 2 -31.63 28.14 25.77
C THR A 2 -31.43 27.40 24.46
N ARG A 3 -32.56 27.06 23.82
CA ARG A 3 -32.66 26.54 22.45
C ARG A 3 -32.32 27.68 21.49
N ASN A 4 -31.29 27.53 20.67
CA ASN A 4 -31.24 28.21 19.37
C ASN A 4 -31.73 27.22 18.32
N ALA A 5 -32.94 27.49 17.85
CA ALA A 5 -33.60 26.75 16.79
C ALA A 5 -33.00 27.18 15.44
N ASN A 6 -32.12 26.36 14.87
CA ASN A 6 -31.95 26.31 13.42
C ASN A 6 -33.02 25.37 12.86
N LYS A 7 -34.22 25.93 12.68
CA LYS A 7 -35.22 25.38 11.76
C LYS A 7 -35.04 26.10 10.42
N ASN A 8 -35.09 25.31 9.36
CA ASN A 8 -35.15 25.67 7.93
C ASN A 8 -33.80 25.65 7.20
N ASN A 9 -33.39 24.45 6.80
CA ASN A 9 -33.09 24.10 5.41
C ASN A 9 -33.18 22.57 5.27
N ASN A 10 -34.40 22.02 5.34
CA ASN A 10 -34.69 20.72 4.74
C ASN A 10 -35.10 21.02 3.29
N GLU A 11 -34.14 21.11 2.38
CA GLU A 11 -34.46 20.77 1.00
C GLU A 11 -34.94 19.33 1.02
N CYS A 12 -36.17 19.10 0.55
CA CYS A 12 -36.72 17.76 0.43
C CYS A 12 -35.86 17.03 -0.60
N GLU A 13 -34.92 16.21 -0.14
CA GLU A 13 -34.10 15.37 -0.99
C GLU A 13 -35.06 14.59 -1.92
N LYS A 14 -34.94 14.82 -3.23
CA LYS A 14 -35.89 14.29 -4.21
C LYS A 14 -35.92 12.76 -4.06
N CYS A 15 -37.09 12.17 -3.83
CA CYS A 15 -37.11 10.74 -3.50
C CYS A 15 -36.61 9.86 -4.66
N TRP A 16 -36.66 10.36 -5.90
CA TRP A 16 -36.22 9.70 -7.13
C TRP A 16 -34.74 9.89 -7.49
N ILE A 17 -33.92 10.51 -6.65
CA ILE A 17 -32.47 10.60 -6.87
C ILE A 17 -31.68 9.74 -5.88
N PHE A 18 -30.56 9.19 -6.32
CA PHE A 18 -29.59 8.49 -5.49
C PHE A 18 -28.19 9.07 -5.76
N ASP A 19 -27.69 9.84 -4.80
CA ASP A 19 -26.39 10.50 -4.92
C ASP A 19 -25.27 9.52 -4.59
N LEU A 20 -24.46 9.15 -5.58
CA LEU A 20 -23.30 8.28 -5.38
C LEU A 20 -22.13 9.02 -4.72
N ASN A 21 -22.09 10.35 -4.78
CA ASN A 21 -21.02 11.17 -4.20
C ASN A 21 -21.01 11.11 -2.66
N GLN A 22 -22.09 10.63 -2.04
CA GLN A 22 -22.13 10.37 -0.59
C GLN A 22 -21.12 9.28 -0.17
N PHE A 23 -20.70 8.42 -1.09
CA PHE A 23 -19.74 7.34 -0.82
C PHE A 23 -18.33 7.80 -1.18
N LYS A 24 -17.52 8.15 -0.18
CA LYS A 24 -16.13 8.60 -0.37
C LYS A 24 -15.26 7.67 -1.23
N MET A 25 -15.56 6.37 -1.22
CA MET A 25 -14.81 5.39 -2.02
C MET A 25 -15.11 5.46 -3.51
N ILE A 26 -16.26 6.02 -3.92
CA ILE A 26 -16.63 6.19 -5.33
C ILE A 26 -16.04 7.51 -5.79
N THR A 27 -15.05 7.43 -6.68
CA THR A 27 -14.31 8.60 -7.14
C THR A 27 -14.77 9.08 -8.51
N ASP A 28 -15.42 8.19 -9.27
CA ASP A 28 -16.09 8.51 -10.52
C ASP A 28 -17.20 7.47 -10.81
N SER A 29 -18.14 7.82 -11.67
CA SER A 29 -19.21 6.92 -12.10
C SER A 29 -19.66 7.22 -13.53
N ILE A 30 -19.84 6.17 -14.32
CA ILE A 30 -20.29 6.24 -15.71
C ILE A 30 -21.43 5.23 -15.89
N LEU A 31 -22.47 5.63 -16.61
CA LEU A 31 -23.55 4.74 -17.03
C LEU A 31 -23.42 4.47 -18.52
N ASP A 32 -23.06 3.23 -18.87
CA ASP A 32 -23.00 2.75 -20.25
C ASP A 32 -24.15 1.78 -20.50
N GLU A 33 -25.13 2.21 -21.31
CA GLU A 33 -26.42 1.53 -21.47
C GLU A 33 -27.08 1.23 -20.12
N ASN A 34 -27.15 -0.04 -19.73
CA ASN A 34 -27.70 -0.51 -18.45
C ASN A 34 -26.61 -0.92 -17.44
N THR A 35 -25.34 -0.57 -17.69
CA THR A 35 -24.21 -0.92 -16.82
C THR A 35 -23.67 0.32 -16.14
N LEU A 36 -23.79 0.36 -14.82
CA LEU A 36 -23.14 1.38 -13.99
C LEU A 36 -21.71 0.94 -13.71
N VAL A 37 -20.74 1.62 -14.31
CA VAL A 37 -19.31 1.45 -14.02
C VAL A 37 -18.93 2.46 -12.95
N LEU A 38 -18.42 1.95 -11.83
CA LEU A 38 -17.96 2.77 -10.71
C LEU A 38 -16.45 2.70 -10.64
N GLU A 39 -15.81 3.87 -10.57
CA GLU A 39 -14.43 3.99 -10.17
C GLU A 39 -14.34 3.99 -8.64
N ILE A 40 -13.62 3.03 -8.10
CA ILE A 40 -13.41 2.85 -6.67
C ILE A 40 -11.97 3.24 -6.33
N ASN A 41 -11.82 4.15 -5.37
CA ASN A 41 -10.53 4.60 -4.84
C ASN A 41 -9.51 4.96 -5.93
N GLN A 42 -9.96 5.66 -6.97
CA GLN A 42 -9.20 6.14 -8.15
C GLN A 42 -8.53 5.07 -9.03
N ASN A 43 -8.32 3.86 -8.54
CA ASN A 43 -7.45 2.87 -9.18
C ASN A 43 -8.16 1.58 -9.56
N TYR A 44 -9.43 1.45 -9.16
CA TYR A 44 -10.19 0.23 -9.32
C TYR A 44 -11.51 0.52 -10.02
N GLU A 45 -12.01 -0.47 -10.76
CA GLU A 45 -13.31 -0.39 -11.43
C GLU A 45 -14.19 -1.56 -11.02
N VAL A 46 -15.49 -1.31 -10.97
CA VAL A 46 -16.50 -2.35 -10.77
C VAL A 46 -17.73 -2.03 -11.61
N SER A 47 -18.28 -3.05 -12.26
CA SER A 47 -19.49 -2.93 -13.06
C SER A 47 -20.70 -3.47 -12.30
N VAL A 48 -21.80 -2.73 -12.35
CA VAL A 48 -23.05 -3.06 -11.68
C VAL A 48 -24.18 -2.99 -12.71
N LEU A 49 -24.81 -4.13 -12.99
CA LEU A 49 -25.94 -4.19 -13.93
C LEU A 49 -27.19 -3.56 -13.30
N MET A 50 -27.76 -2.57 -13.98
CA MET A 50 -28.99 -1.89 -13.59
C MET A 50 -30.19 -2.61 -14.22
N ASP A 51 -31.20 -2.92 -13.39
CA ASP A 51 -32.45 -3.56 -13.85
C ASP A 51 -33.57 -2.52 -14.02
N TYR A 52 -33.24 -1.24 -13.95
CA TYR A 52 -34.19 -0.13 -13.85
C TYR A 52 -33.81 0.96 -14.83
N ASP A 53 -34.79 1.70 -15.33
CA ASP A 53 -34.53 2.84 -16.21
C ASP A 53 -34.00 4.03 -15.37
N VAL A 54 -32.68 4.21 -15.45
CA VAL A 54 -31.94 5.25 -14.74
C VAL A 54 -31.20 6.16 -15.71
N SER A 55 -30.95 7.39 -15.29
CA SER A 55 -29.95 8.27 -15.90
C SER A 55 -28.94 8.69 -14.85
N LEU A 56 -27.69 8.91 -15.26
CA LEU A 56 -26.61 9.37 -14.41
C LEU A 56 -26.13 10.75 -14.88
N GLU A 57 -26.09 11.72 -13.97
CA GLU A 57 -25.50 13.03 -14.22
C GLU A 57 -24.73 13.47 -12.97
N ASN A 58 -23.43 13.78 -13.11
CA ASN A 58 -22.56 14.25 -12.03
C ASN A 58 -22.62 13.39 -10.75
N GLY A 59 -22.60 12.05 -10.90
CA GLY A 59 -22.69 11.12 -9.77
C GLY A 59 -24.09 10.94 -9.18
N ILE A 60 -25.12 11.59 -9.74
CA ILE A 60 -26.51 11.48 -9.27
C ILE A 60 -27.28 10.55 -10.20
N LEU A 61 -27.68 9.39 -9.67
CA LEU A 61 -28.59 8.47 -10.36
C LEU A 61 -30.03 8.98 -10.19
N THR A 62 -30.76 9.08 -11.30
CA THR A 62 -32.16 9.50 -11.35
C THR A 62 -33.03 8.36 -11.86
N PHE A 63 -34.02 7.94 -11.07
CA PHE A 63 -35.01 6.94 -11.48
C PHE A 63 -36.06 7.58 -12.38
N LYS A 64 -36.04 7.32 -13.69
CA LYS A 64 -36.84 8.06 -14.68
C LYS A 64 -38.35 7.93 -14.45
N ASP A 65 -38.80 6.75 -14.02
CA ASP A 65 -40.21 6.45 -13.78
C ASP A 65 -40.84 7.26 -12.62
N PHE A 66 -40.02 7.86 -11.76
CA PHE A 66 -40.47 8.55 -10.54
C PHE A 66 -40.19 10.06 -10.57
N VAL A 67 -39.71 10.59 -11.70
CA VAL A 67 -39.39 12.02 -11.84
C VAL A 67 -40.65 12.86 -11.60
N ASN A 68 -40.57 13.80 -10.67
CA ASN A 68 -41.66 14.66 -10.19
C ASN A 68 -42.77 13.95 -9.39
N ASP A 69 -42.61 12.68 -9.00
CA ASP A 69 -43.53 11.99 -8.09
C ASP A 69 -43.00 11.99 -6.66
N ASN A 70 -43.56 12.87 -5.82
CA ASN A 70 -43.25 12.96 -4.38
C ASN A 70 -44.28 12.21 -3.51
N SER A 71 -45.07 11.30 -4.07
CA SER A 71 -46.03 10.52 -3.30
C SER A 71 -45.30 9.64 -2.26
N LYS A 72 -46.00 9.31 -1.18
CA LYS A 72 -45.50 8.35 -0.18
C LYS A 72 -45.16 7.01 -0.84
N SER A 73 -45.96 6.60 -1.83
CA SER A 73 -45.74 5.37 -2.60
C SER A 73 -44.43 5.42 -3.39
N ALA A 74 -44.18 6.51 -4.12
CA ALA A 74 -42.92 6.72 -4.84
C ALA A 74 -41.72 6.71 -3.91
N THR A 75 -41.82 7.38 -2.76
CA THR A 75 -40.74 7.41 -1.75
C THR A 75 -40.38 6.02 -1.23
N VAL A 76 -41.39 5.19 -0.96
CA VAL A 76 -41.17 3.81 -0.50
C VAL A 76 -40.52 2.96 -1.60
N LEU A 77 -41.02 3.07 -2.84
CA LEU A 77 -40.50 2.31 -3.98
C LEU A 77 -39.05 2.70 -4.30
N THR A 78 -38.75 3.99 -4.43
CA THR A 78 -37.39 4.45 -4.70
C THR A 78 -36.43 4.11 -3.56
N GLY A 79 -36.88 4.11 -2.30
CA GLY A 79 -36.09 3.61 -1.17
C GLY A 79 -35.70 2.12 -1.32
N SER A 80 -36.64 1.29 -1.80
CA SER A 80 -36.35 -0.11 -2.11
C SER A 80 -35.36 -0.25 -3.28
N LEU A 81 -35.49 0.58 -4.32
CA LEU A 81 -34.58 0.58 -5.48
C LEU A 81 -33.15 0.97 -5.06
N LYS A 82 -33.00 2.03 -4.26
CA LYS A 82 -31.71 2.44 -3.68
C LYS A 82 -31.04 1.29 -2.92
N THR A 83 -31.82 0.60 -2.07
CA THR A 83 -31.33 -0.57 -1.32
C THR A 83 -30.91 -1.71 -2.26
N GLY A 84 -31.67 -1.94 -3.33
CA GLY A 84 -31.32 -2.92 -4.37
C GLY A 84 -29.99 -2.60 -5.07
N ILE A 85 -29.79 -1.34 -5.46
CA ILE A 85 -28.54 -0.87 -6.08
C ILE A 85 -27.37 -1.04 -5.11
N LEU A 86 -27.54 -0.63 -3.84
CA LEU A 86 -26.52 -0.80 -2.79
C LEU A 86 -26.10 -2.26 -2.61
N ASN A 87 -27.07 -3.18 -2.58
CA ASN A 87 -26.79 -4.61 -2.45
C ASN A 87 -25.99 -5.13 -3.66
N LYS A 88 -26.36 -4.70 -4.88
CA LYS A 88 -25.62 -5.08 -6.09
C LYS A 88 -24.21 -4.51 -6.10
N MET A 89 -24.02 -3.24 -5.73
CA MET A 89 -22.70 -2.64 -5.59
C MET A 89 -21.85 -3.42 -4.59
N SER A 90 -22.40 -3.71 -3.41
CA SER A 90 -21.71 -4.50 -2.37
C SER A 90 -21.34 -5.90 -2.87
N GLN A 91 -22.23 -6.55 -3.62
CA GLN A 91 -21.97 -7.85 -4.21
C GLN A 91 -20.84 -7.77 -5.24
N SER A 92 -20.91 -6.84 -6.21
CA SER A 92 -19.88 -6.69 -7.23
C SER A 92 -18.51 -6.36 -6.63
N ILE A 93 -18.45 -5.51 -5.59
CA ILE A 93 -17.21 -5.22 -4.86
C ILE A 93 -16.66 -6.49 -4.18
N SER A 94 -17.52 -7.31 -3.57
CA SER A 94 -17.13 -8.58 -2.96
C SER A 94 -16.68 -9.63 -3.99
N GLU A 95 -17.26 -9.61 -5.19
CA GLU A 95 -16.81 -10.43 -6.31
C GLU A 95 -15.47 -9.94 -6.86
N GLY A 96 -15.08 -8.72 -6.57
CA GLY A 96 -13.75 -8.19 -6.77
C GLY A 96 -13.72 -7.07 -7.80
N LEU A 97 -12.74 -6.20 -7.64
CA LEU A 97 -12.54 -5.01 -8.48
C LEU A 97 -11.54 -5.32 -9.59
N LEU A 98 -11.59 -4.57 -10.68
CA LEU A 98 -10.51 -4.56 -11.68
C LEU A 98 -9.50 -3.47 -11.33
N ASN A 99 -8.23 -3.83 -11.10
CA ASN A 99 -7.17 -2.84 -10.92
C ASN A 99 -6.74 -2.26 -12.27
N LYS A 100 -6.90 -0.95 -12.48
CA LYS A 100 -6.54 -0.25 -13.73
C LYS A 100 -5.04 -0.22 -14.00
N THR A 101 -4.22 -0.38 -12.96
CA THR A 101 -2.75 -0.36 -13.07
C THR A 101 -2.20 -1.73 -13.48
N THR A 102 -2.77 -2.81 -12.96
CA THR A 102 -2.23 -4.17 -13.12
C THR A 102 -3.12 -5.10 -13.94
N ASN A 103 -4.34 -4.68 -14.29
CA ASN A 103 -5.39 -5.48 -14.93
C ASN A 103 -5.72 -6.78 -14.19
N ARG A 104 -5.46 -6.82 -12.89
CA ARG A 104 -5.75 -7.99 -12.04
C ARG A 104 -7.03 -7.76 -11.24
N ARG A 105 -7.73 -8.87 -10.97
CA ARG A 105 -8.81 -8.89 -9.99
C ARG A 105 -8.25 -8.49 -8.62
N THR A 106 -8.93 -7.59 -7.93
CA THR A 106 -8.56 -7.07 -6.62
C THR A 106 -9.60 -7.44 -5.59
N TYR A 107 -9.17 -8.07 -4.51
CA TYR A 107 -10.02 -8.32 -3.35
C TYR A 107 -10.07 -7.11 -2.44
N TYR A 108 -11.27 -6.60 -2.19
CA TYR A 108 -11.51 -5.59 -1.17
C TYR A 108 -11.56 -6.26 0.21
N ILE A 109 -10.58 -5.97 1.05
CA ILE A 109 -10.38 -6.59 2.36
C ILE A 109 -11.02 -5.69 3.43
N THR A 110 -12.05 -6.23 4.07
CA THR A 110 -12.75 -5.64 5.20
C THR A 110 -13.04 -6.72 6.25
N GLU A 111 -13.71 -6.34 7.34
CA GLU A 111 -14.18 -7.27 8.35
C GLU A 111 -15.06 -8.38 7.73
N PRO A 112 -14.97 -9.64 8.22
CA PRO A 112 -14.17 -10.13 9.34
C PRO A 112 -12.80 -10.71 8.94
N THR A 113 -12.24 -10.33 7.78
CA THR A 113 -10.95 -10.89 7.31
C THR A 113 -9.80 -10.38 8.19
N PRO A 114 -8.98 -11.24 8.82
CA PRO A 114 -7.85 -10.78 9.63
C PRO A 114 -6.82 -9.99 8.80
N LEU A 115 -6.12 -9.04 9.42
CA LEU A 115 -5.05 -8.27 8.76
C LEU A 115 -3.63 -8.72 9.13
N ILE A 116 -3.47 -9.75 9.95
CA ILE A 116 -2.16 -10.26 10.37
C ILE A 116 -2.02 -11.68 9.86
N GLY A 117 -0.93 -12.01 9.17
CA GLY A 117 -0.71 -13.39 8.73
C GLY A 117 -0.12 -13.54 7.33
N HIS A 118 -0.25 -12.50 6.53
CA HIS A 118 0.14 -12.50 5.14
C HIS A 118 1.10 -11.35 4.82
N THR A 119 1.84 -11.49 3.72
CA THR A 119 2.75 -10.43 3.27
C THR A 119 2.15 -9.55 2.17
N ALA A 120 1.01 -9.92 1.59
CA ALA A 120 0.40 -9.16 0.50
C ALA A 120 -0.31 -7.88 0.95
N PHE A 121 -0.93 -7.91 2.14
CA PHE A 121 -1.78 -6.86 2.69
C PHE A 121 -1.81 -6.95 4.21
N GLY A 122 -2.33 -5.92 4.87
CA GLY A 122 -2.53 -5.84 6.31
C GLY A 122 -1.29 -5.36 7.06
N LEU A 123 -1.01 -5.95 8.22
CA LEU A 123 -0.03 -5.46 9.19
C LEU A 123 1.01 -6.54 9.50
N ILE A 124 2.29 -6.15 9.49
CA ILE A 124 3.40 -7.05 9.85
C ILE A 124 4.14 -6.50 11.07
N ASP A 125 4.17 -7.30 12.12
CA ASP A 125 4.97 -7.05 13.32
C ASP A 125 6.17 -8.01 13.39
N ARG A 126 7.38 -7.45 13.37
CA ARG A 126 8.64 -8.19 13.52
C ARG A 126 9.24 -8.10 14.93
N GLY A 127 8.47 -7.65 15.92
CA GLY A 127 8.94 -7.49 17.30
C GLY A 127 9.81 -6.25 17.50
N THR A 128 9.65 -5.24 16.67
CA THR A 128 10.29 -3.93 16.83
C THR A 128 9.24 -2.85 17.03
N ASN A 129 9.66 -1.59 17.16
CA ASN A 129 8.80 -0.42 17.13
C ASN A 129 8.29 -0.07 15.70
N VAL A 130 8.82 -0.73 14.67
CA VAL A 130 8.36 -0.56 13.29
C VAL A 130 7.24 -1.56 13.00
N ILE A 131 6.09 -1.05 12.59
CA ILE A 131 4.96 -1.86 12.13
C ILE A 131 4.80 -1.57 10.64
N GLN A 132 4.92 -2.61 9.82
CA GLN A 132 4.75 -2.48 8.38
C GLN A 132 3.26 -2.51 8.05
N ILE A 133 2.81 -1.55 7.25
CA ILE A 133 1.41 -1.36 6.87
C ILE A 133 1.30 -1.51 5.36
N ARG A 134 0.49 -2.48 4.93
CA ARG A 134 0.31 -2.88 3.53
C ARG A 134 -1.16 -2.69 3.15
N GLY A 135 -1.52 -1.46 2.82
CA GLY A 135 -2.90 -1.11 2.45
C GLY A 135 -3.33 -1.69 1.10
N LEU A 136 -2.39 -1.95 0.20
CA LEU A 136 -2.70 -2.52 -1.12
C LEU A 136 -1.59 -3.42 -1.67
N SER A 137 -1.93 -4.09 -2.76
CA SER A 137 -0.97 -4.64 -3.70
C SER A 137 -1.21 -4.16 -5.13
N GLY A 138 -0.17 -4.28 -5.95
CA GLY A 138 -0.13 -3.74 -7.30
C GLY A 138 0.88 -2.61 -7.40
N CYS A 139 1.50 -2.47 -8.56
CA CYS A 139 2.55 -1.48 -8.81
C CYS A 139 2.44 -0.92 -10.23
N ASN A 140 2.69 0.37 -10.38
CA ASN A 140 2.70 1.11 -11.65
C ASN A 140 4.02 0.95 -12.45
N ILE A 141 4.98 0.20 -11.93
CA ILE A 141 6.22 -0.15 -12.62
C ILE A 141 6.50 -1.65 -12.54
N SER A 142 7.38 -2.16 -13.41
CA SER A 142 7.70 -3.58 -13.58
C SER A 142 9.21 -3.86 -13.52
N CYS A 143 9.87 -3.41 -12.43
CA CYS A 143 11.34 -3.52 -12.29
C CYS A 143 11.86 -4.95 -12.49
N PRO A 144 12.88 -5.20 -13.34
CA PRO A 144 13.36 -6.54 -13.67
C PRO A 144 14.06 -7.26 -12.50
N PHE A 145 14.23 -6.58 -11.37
CA PHE A 145 14.80 -7.08 -10.11
C PHE A 145 13.79 -7.11 -8.95
N CYS A 146 12.50 -6.85 -9.23
CA CYS A 146 11.48 -6.78 -8.19
C CYS A 146 11.40 -8.10 -7.40
N SER A 147 11.58 -8.02 -6.08
CA SER A 147 11.59 -9.17 -5.15
C SER A 147 10.28 -9.95 -5.12
N VAL A 148 9.20 -9.34 -5.61
CA VAL A 148 7.84 -9.87 -5.57
C VAL A 148 7.16 -9.89 -6.94
N ASP A 149 7.91 -9.75 -8.04
CA ASP A 149 7.37 -9.85 -9.42
C ASP A 149 6.09 -9.01 -9.64
N GLU A 150 6.12 -7.76 -9.18
CA GLU A 150 4.98 -6.85 -9.29
C GLU A 150 4.91 -6.10 -10.62
N GLY A 151 3.78 -5.44 -10.84
CA GLY A 151 3.49 -4.67 -12.04
C GLY A 151 2.76 -5.45 -13.13
N ILE A 152 2.37 -4.75 -14.20
CA ILE A 152 1.59 -5.29 -15.32
C ILE A 152 2.30 -6.45 -16.06
N HIS A 153 3.63 -6.51 -15.99
CA HIS A 153 4.43 -7.58 -16.60
C HIS A 153 4.70 -8.77 -15.66
N SER A 154 3.98 -8.86 -14.54
CA SER A 154 4.05 -10.01 -13.65
C SER A 154 3.73 -11.30 -14.40
N LYS A 155 4.47 -12.37 -14.09
CA LYS A 155 4.19 -13.72 -14.61
C LYS A 155 3.64 -14.66 -13.54
N SER A 156 3.73 -14.26 -12.28
CA SER A 156 3.37 -15.09 -11.14
C SER A 156 2.16 -14.56 -10.36
N ARG A 157 1.84 -13.26 -10.46
CA ARG A 157 0.75 -12.63 -9.74
C ARG A 157 -0.53 -12.67 -10.57
N LYS A 158 -1.63 -13.10 -9.97
CA LYS A 158 -2.96 -13.16 -10.62
C LYS A 158 -4.01 -12.27 -9.97
N ASN A 159 -3.89 -12.02 -8.66
CA ASN A 159 -4.81 -11.21 -7.89
C ASN A 159 -4.06 -10.08 -7.16
N ASP A 160 -4.78 -9.02 -6.86
CA ASP A 160 -4.38 -7.92 -5.99
C ASP A 160 -5.30 -7.80 -4.76
N TYR A 161 -4.93 -6.95 -3.82
CA TYR A 161 -5.64 -6.71 -2.58
C TYR A 161 -5.71 -5.20 -2.31
N TYR A 162 -6.83 -4.75 -1.76
CA TYR A 162 -7.01 -3.40 -1.26
C TYR A 162 -7.66 -3.51 0.12
N VAL A 163 -7.10 -2.91 1.16
CA VAL A 163 -7.62 -2.95 2.52
C VAL A 163 -8.39 -1.68 2.81
N ASP A 164 -9.60 -1.83 3.36
CA ASP A 164 -10.38 -0.72 3.89
C ASP A 164 -9.58 0.10 4.90
N MET A 165 -9.66 1.43 4.80
CA MET A 165 -8.82 2.35 5.57
C MET A 165 -9.18 2.34 7.06
N ASP A 166 -10.47 2.48 7.37
CA ASP A 166 -10.95 2.54 8.76
C ASP A 166 -10.60 1.23 9.48
N TYR A 167 -10.80 0.10 8.80
CA TYR A 167 -10.41 -1.19 9.33
C TYR A 167 -8.89 -1.31 9.53
N LEU A 168 -8.08 -0.89 8.56
CA LEU A 168 -6.61 -0.92 8.65
C LEU A 168 -6.08 -0.07 9.82
N VAL A 169 -6.63 1.14 9.99
CA VAL A 169 -6.29 2.05 11.09
C VAL A 169 -6.70 1.44 12.44
N SER A 170 -7.91 0.86 12.53
CA SER A 170 -8.39 0.25 13.77
C SER A 170 -7.53 -0.95 14.21
N GLU A 171 -7.10 -1.80 13.28
CA GLU A 171 -6.21 -2.93 13.58
C GLU A 171 -4.79 -2.44 13.92
N TYR A 172 -4.32 -1.36 13.28
CA TYR A 172 -3.05 -0.73 13.63
C TYR A 172 -3.06 -0.24 15.08
N GLU A 173 -4.12 0.45 15.48
CA GLU A 173 -4.27 0.99 16.83
C GLU A 173 -4.21 -0.12 17.89
N LYS A 174 -4.85 -1.27 17.65
CA LYS A 174 -4.76 -2.45 18.53
C LYS A 174 -3.31 -2.94 18.72
N ILE A 175 -2.50 -2.91 17.65
CA ILE A 175 -1.07 -3.28 17.74
C ILE A 175 -0.29 -2.18 18.48
N ALA A 176 -0.59 -0.91 18.22
CA ALA A 176 0.05 0.23 18.87
C ALA A 176 -0.21 0.22 20.38
N GLU A 177 -1.45 -0.04 20.80
CA GLU A 177 -1.86 -0.22 22.19
C GLU A 177 -1.10 -1.38 22.83
N PHE A 178 -1.08 -2.55 22.19
CA PHE A 178 -0.35 -3.72 22.69
C PHE A 178 1.15 -3.45 22.89
N LYS A 179 1.73 -2.59 22.04
CA LYS A 179 3.14 -2.17 22.13
C LYS A 179 3.35 -0.95 23.03
N GLY A 180 2.30 -0.32 23.54
CA GLY A 180 2.34 0.83 24.45
C GLY A 180 2.68 2.16 23.80
N TYR A 181 2.40 2.35 22.51
CA TYR A 181 2.52 3.61 21.73
C TYR A 181 3.91 4.28 21.63
N ASN A 182 4.87 3.94 22.49
CA ASN A 182 6.14 4.65 22.60
C ASN A 182 6.96 4.56 21.29
N LYS A 183 7.31 5.68 20.67
CA LYS A 183 8.25 5.76 19.53
C LYS A 183 7.97 4.77 18.40
N LEU A 184 6.70 4.57 18.05
CA LEU A 184 6.32 3.66 16.96
C LEU A 184 6.58 4.29 15.60
N GLU A 185 6.93 3.46 14.62
CA GLU A 185 6.98 3.84 13.21
C GLU A 185 5.90 3.04 12.47
N ALA A 186 4.91 3.76 11.93
CA ALA A 186 4.01 3.25 10.92
C ALA A 186 4.73 3.33 9.56
N HIS A 187 5.25 2.20 9.07
CA HIS A 187 5.96 2.16 7.79
C HIS A 187 5.05 1.63 6.70
N LEU A 188 4.57 2.53 5.84
CA LEU A 188 3.80 2.23 4.64
C LEU A 188 4.72 1.56 3.62
N ASP A 189 4.56 0.26 3.47
CA ASP A 189 5.36 -0.60 2.60
C ASP A 189 4.43 -1.57 1.86
N GLY A 190 4.99 -2.48 1.04
CA GLY A 190 4.12 -3.49 0.46
C GLY A 190 4.75 -4.34 -0.61
N GLN A 191 3.94 -5.31 -1.05
CA GLN A 191 4.13 -5.91 -2.36
C GLN A 191 3.36 -5.08 -3.38
N GLY A 192 3.82 -3.86 -3.62
CA GLY A 192 3.12 -2.88 -4.44
C GLY A 192 3.75 -1.50 -4.28
N GLU A 193 3.09 -0.49 -4.84
CA GLU A 193 3.46 0.91 -4.70
C GLU A 193 2.52 1.61 -3.70
N PRO A 194 2.96 1.88 -2.45
CA PRO A 194 2.11 2.48 -1.43
C PRO A 194 1.50 3.83 -1.81
N SER A 195 2.16 4.61 -2.68
CA SER A 195 1.61 5.90 -3.13
C SER A 195 0.34 5.78 -3.97
N LEU A 196 -0.03 4.58 -4.44
CA LEU A 196 -1.29 4.30 -5.13
C LEU A 196 -2.48 4.10 -4.17
N TYR A 197 -2.27 4.13 -2.85
CA TYR A 197 -3.39 3.98 -1.91
C TYR A 197 -4.25 5.24 -1.92
N TYR A 198 -5.57 5.09 -1.96
CA TYR A 198 -6.49 6.23 -1.92
C TYR A 198 -7.56 6.00 -0.85
N PRO A 199 -7.74 6.89 0.13
CA PRO A 199 -7.07 8.20 0.30
C PRO A 199 -5.77 8.11 1.15
N LEU A 200 -4.60 8.21 0.53
CA LEU A 200 -3.30 8.15 1.24
C LEU A 200 -3.10 9.26 2.29
N PRO A 201 -3.41 10.54 2.03
CA PRO A 201 -3.27 11.58 3.05
C PRO A 201 -4.08 11.30 4.32
N ASP A 202 -5.33 10.84 4.17
CA ASP A 202 -6.19 10.47 5.30
C ASP A 202 -5.60 9.30 6.09
N LEU A 203 -5.08 8.27 5.41
CA LEU A 203 -4.40 7.15 6.07
C LEU A 203 -3.19 7.64 6.87
N VAL A 204 -2.34 8.49 6.28
CA VAL A 204 -1.18 9.07 6.96
C VAL A 204 -1.60 9.88 8.17
N GLN A 205 -2.63 10.73 8.04
CA GLN A 205 -3.13 11.56 9.12
C GLN A 205 -3.59 10.69 10.31
N ASN A 206 -4.43 9.70 10.06
CA ASN A 206 -4.92 8.78 11.10
C ASN A 206 -3.78 8.06 11.83
N LEU A 207 -2.79 7.56 11.09
CA LEU A 207 -1.61 6.88 11.67
C LEU A 207 -0.73 7.86 12.48
N ASN A 208 -0.57 9.09 12.00
CA ASN A 208 0.21 10.11 12.68
C ASN A 208 -0.47 10.60 13.97
N GLU A 209 -1.80 10.72 14.00
CA GLU A 209 -2.56 11.06 15.21
C GLU A 209 -2.42 10.01 16.32
N ILE A 210 -2.24 8.74 15.94
CA ILE A 210 -1.92 7.65 16.88
C ILE A 210 -0.47 7.77 17.38
N ASN A 211 0.49 7.96 16.46
CA ASN A 211 1.92 7.85 16.75
C ASN A 211 2.56 9.09 17.39
N SER A 212 2.19 10.28 16.93
CA SER A 212 2.81 11.56 17.33
C SER A 212 2.71 11.82 18.83
N LYS A 213 1.64 11.34 19.48
CA LYS A 213 1.40 11.42 20.94
C LYS A 213 2.57 10.90 21.78
N ASN A 214 3.37 9.97 21.24
CA ASN A 214 4.46 9.33 21.94
C ASN A 214 5.77 9.33 21.13
N LYS A 215 6.02 10.41 20.39
CA LYS A 215 7.23 10.60 19.56
C LYS A 215 7.40 9.55 18.46
N GLY A 216 6.30 8.95 18.01
CA GLY A 216 6.29 8.07 16.83
C GLY A 216 6.21 8.87 15.52
N ILE A 217 6.29 8.15 14.40
CA ILE A 217 6.28 8.72 13.04
C ILE A 217 5.47 7.86 12.07
N VAL A 218 5.15 8.43 10.91
CA VAL A 218 4.70 7.71 9.72
C VAL A 218 5.75 7.87 8.63
N SER A 219 6.14 6.79 7.96
CA SER A 219 7.07 6.80 6.84
C SER A 219 6.55 5.95 5.70
N ILE A 220 7.00 6.21 4.48
CA ILE A 220 6.56 5.49 3.28
C ILE A 220 7.75 5.14 2.40
N GLN A 221 7.69 4.00 1.70
CA GLN A 221 8.55 3.72 0.55
C GLN A 221 7.78 3.96 -0.75
N SER A 222 8.42 4.58 -1.74
CA SER A 222 7.79 4.86 -3.03
C SER A 222 8.80 4.84 -4.17
N ASN A 223 8.34 4.44 -5.36
CA ASN A 223 9.04 4.64 -6.61
C ASN A 223 8.90 6.06 -7.19
N GLY A 224 8.07 6.91 -6.58
CA GLY A 224 7.92 8.33 -6.91
C GLY A 224 7.02 8.65 -8.10
N VAL A 225 6.67 7.68 -8.95
CA VAL A 225 5.94 7.94 -10.20
C VAL A 225 4.54 8.53 -9.97
N HIS A 226 3.87 8.16 -8.88
CA HIS A 226 2.55 8.71 -8.53
C HIS A 226 2.63 9.96 -7.63
N LEU A 227 3.83 10.36 -7.21
CA LEU A 227 3.99 11.56 -6.39
C LEU A 227 3.81 12.81 -7.26
N THR A 228 3.02 13.75 -6.75
CA THR A 228 2.83 15.09 -7.31
C THR A 228 3.12 16.11 -6.22
N GLU A 229 3.37 17.35 -6.58
CA GLU A 229 3.60 18.44 -5.62
C GLU A 229 2.41 18.57 -4.66
N LYS A 230 1.18 18.58 -5.21
CA LYS A 230 -0.05 18.57 -4.41
C LYS A 230 -0.11 17.39 -3.44
N LEU A 231 0.19 16.18 -3.91
CA LEU A 231 0.17 15.02 -3.02
C LEU A 231 1.22 15.13 -1.91
N ILE A 232 2.40 15.68 -2.21
CA ILE A 232 3.44 15.92 -1.21
C ILE A 232 2.98 16.96 -0.18
N ASP A 233 2.34 18.05 -0.61
CA ASP A 233 1.77 19.05 0.30
C ASP A 233 0.69 18.43 1.21
N ASP A 234 -0.22 17.64 0.63
CA ASP A 234 -1.27 16.94 1.39
C ASP A 234 -0.65 15.96 2.40
N LEU A 235 0.43 15.25 2.03
CA LEU A 235 1.15 14.34 2.92
C LEU A 235 1.93 15.08 4.02
N GLU A 236 2.49 16.24 3.72
CA GLU A 236 3.16 17.10 4.69
C GLU A 236 2.15 17.58 5.75
N VAL A 237 0.98 18.05 5.31
CA VAL A 237 -0.13 18.47 6.19
C VAL A 237 -0.64 17.30 7.03
N ALA A 238 -0.78 16.11 6.44
CA ALA A 238 -1.14 14.88 7.16
C ALA A 238 -0.08 14.45 8.21
N GLY A 239 1.14 14.99 8.13
CA GLY A 239 2.23 14.72 9.05
C GLY A 239 3.07 13.50 8.69
N LEU A 240 3.22 13.21 7.39
CA LEU A 240 4.20 12.23 6.92
C LEU A 240 5.61 12.68 7.32
N HIS A 241 6.36 11.82 8.02
CA HIS A 241 7.69 12.16 8.49
C HIS A 241 8.75 11.95 7.41
N ARG A 242 8.66 10.85 6.64
CA ARG A 242 9.72 10.47 5.69
C ARG A 242 9.21 9.73 4.47
N ILE A 243 9.76 10.08 3.31
CA ILE A 243 9.64 9.32 2.05
C ILE A 243 10.99 8.66 1.73
N ASN A 244 10.99 7.34 1.65
CA ASN A 244 12.08 6.54 1.09
C ASN A 244 11.86 6.41 -0.44
N LEU A 245 12.50 7.30 -1.21
CA LEU A 245 12.33 7.40 -2.66
C LEU A 245 13.31 6.49 -3.40
N SER A 246 12.79 5.52 -4.14
CA SER A 246 13.60 4.54 -4.87
C SER A 246 14.06 5.11 -6.21
N ILE A 247 15.34 5.47 -6.32
CA ILE A 247 15.99 5.89 -7.58
C ILE A 247 17.15 4.92 -7.84
N ASN A 248 17.15 4.24 -9.00
CA ASN A 248 18.12 3.17 -9.28
C ASN A 248 19.06 3.45 -10.46
N ALA A 249 18.81 4.54 -11.18
CA ALA A 249 19.64 5.05 -12.27
C ALA A 249 19.29 6.51 -12.57
N MET A 250 20.28 7.25 -13.07
CA MET A 250 20.17 8.64 -13.51
C MET A 250 20.10 8.76 -15.03
N ASP A 251 20.65 7.79 -15.78
CA ASP A 251 20.49 7.73 -17.23
C ASP A 251 19.03 7.42 -17.60
N GLU A 252 18.47 8.18 -18.56
CA GLU A 252 17.07 8.07 -18.97
C GLU A 252 16.74 6.66 -19.52
N LYS A 253 17.59 6.12 -20.39
CA LYS A 253 17.34 4.81 -21.00
C LYS A 253 17.48 3.69 -19.97
N PHE A 254 18.49 3.79 -19.11
CA PHE A 254 18.76 2.81 -18.07
C PHE A 254 17.68 2.83 -16.99
N SER A 255 17.22 4.01 -16.57
CA SER A 255 16.15 4.18 -15.60
C SER A 255 14.80 3.65 -16.11
N LYS A 256 14.44 3.88 -17.38
CA LYS A 256 13.30 3.22 -18.05
C LYS A 256 13.44 1.69 -18.06
N GLY A 257 14.64 1.18 -18.30
CA GLY A 257 14.94 -0.25 -18.25
C GLY A 257 14.78 -0.85 -16.84
N LEU A 258 15.28 -0.16 -15.81
CA LEU A 258 15.21 -0.58 -14.41
C LEU A 258 13.82 -0.42 -13.79
N SER A 259 13.01 0.53 -14.26
CA SER A 259 11.60 0.62 -13.86
C SER A 259 10.74 -0.39 -14.61
N GLY A 260 11.16 -0.84 -15.80
CA GLY A 260 10.31 -1.66 -16.67
C GLY A 260 9.08 -0.90 -17.18
N ASN A 261 9.17 0.44 -17.26
CA ASN A 261 8.13 1.31 -17.76
C ASN A 261 8.74 2.31 -18.77
N LYS A 262 8.22 2.32 -19.99
CA LYS A 262 8.72 3.19 -21.09
C LYS A 262 8.46 4.69 -20.84
N ASN A 263 7.47 4.99 -20.01
CA ASN A 263 7.06 6.35 -19.66
C ASN A 263 7.69 6.80 -18.32
N TYR A 264 8.59 6.00 -17.74
CA TYR A 264 9.34 6.44 -16.56
C TYR A 264 10.22 7.63 -16.93
N ASP A 265 10.12 8.70 -16.17
CA ASP A 265 10.82 9.95 -16.40
C ASP A 265 11.69 10.24 -15.18
N ILE A 266 13.01 10.09 -15.34
CA ILE A 266 13.97 10.30 -14.25
C ILE A 266 14.09 11.78 -13.88
N GLU A 267 13.96 12.70 -14.83
CA GLU A 267 14.05 14.15 -14.57
C GLU A 267 12.89 14.56 -13.66
N ARG A 268 11.68 14.09 -13.97
CA ARG A 268 10.51 14.30 -13.11
C ARG A 268 10.70 13.75 -11.68
N ILE A 269 11.34 12.60 -11.53
CA ILE A 269 11.62 12.02 -10.20
C ILE A 269 12.66 12.85 -9.44
N MET A 270 13.64 13.45 -10.13
CA MET A 270 14.59 14.38 -9.52
C MET A 270 13.90 15.65 -9.03
N GLU A 271 12.98 16.22 -9.82
CA GLU A 271 12.16 17.37 -9.40
C GLU A 271 11.33 17.04 -8.15
N ILE A 272 10.72 15.85 -8.11
CA ILE A 272 9.99 15.35 -6.93
C ILE A 272 10.92 15.24 -5.71
N ALA A 273 12.14 14.74 -5.88
CA ALA A 273 13.11 14.66 -4.79
C ALA A 273 13.44 16.06 -4.24
N GLU A 274 13.67 17.03 -5.13
CA GLU A 274 13.92 18.43 -4.75
C GLU A 274 12.70 19.05 -4.05
N TYR A 275 11.49 18.79 -4.54
CA TYR A 275 10.26 19.27 -3.92
C TYR A 275 10.08 18.71 -2.51
N ILE A 276 10.29 17.40 -2.30
CA ILE A 276 10.25 16.78 -0.97
C ILE A 276 11.27 17.45 -0.04
N LYS A 277 12.49 17.74 -0.53
CA LYS A 277 13.54 18.39 0.26
C LYS A 277 13.19 19.81 0.71
N ASN A 278 12.35 20.51 -0.06
CA ASN A 278 11.85 21.84 0.27
C ASN A 278 10.60 21.80 1.19
N SER A 279 10.04 20.62 1.46
CA SER A 279 8.97 20.41 2.44
C SER A 279 9.54 20.05 3.83
N LYS A 280 8.66 19.87 4.83
CA LYS A 280 9.00 19.32 6.16
C LYS A 280 9.15 17.79 6.16
N ILE A 281 8.87 17.12 5.04
CA ILE A 281 9.04 15.67 4.92
C ILE A 281 10.53 15.36 4.75
N HIS A 282 11.02 14.39 5.50
CA HIS A 282 12.38 13.87 5.33
C HIS A 282 12.48 13.08 4.02
N LEU A 283 13.53 13.33 3.22
CA LEU A 283 13.80 12.56 2.00
C LEU A 283 14.93 11.57 2.30
N LEU A 284 14.68 10.30 2.01
CA LEU A 284 15.72 9.28 1.92
C LEU A 284 15.76 8.75 0.49
N ILE A 285 16.81 9.06 -0.27
CA ILE A 285 17.04 8.43 -1.58
C ILE A 285 17.55 7.01 -1.33
N ALA A 286 16.87 6.01 -1.89
CA ALA A 286 17.06 4.61 -1.53
C ALA A 286 17.52 3.78 -2.74
N PRO A 287 18.76 3.97 -3.24
CA PRO A 287 19.24 3.27 -4.42
C PRO A 287 19.55 1.80 -4.14
N LEU A 288 19.25 0.95 -5.12
CA LEU A 288 19.58 -0.47 -5.07
C LEU A 288 20.79 -0.77 -5.95
N LEU A 289 21.85 -1.32 -5.36
CA LEU A 289 22.97 -1.90 -6.09
C LEU A 289 22.57 -3.25 -6.68
N LEU A 290 22.65 -3.35 -8.00
CA LEU A 290 22.55 -4.54 -8.83
C LEU A 290 23.97 -4.85 -9.31
N PRO A 291 24.73 -5.67 -8.56
CA PRO A 291 26.16 -5.81 -8.80
C PRO A 291 26.46 -6.17 -10.26
N ASN A 292 27.51 -5.56 -10.81
CA ASN A 292 27.96 -5.61 -12.20
C ASN A 292 26.90 -5.32 -13.26
N TYR A 293 25.78 -4.74 -12.87
CA TYR A 293 24.69 -4.39 -13.77
C TYR A 293 24.45 -2.88 -13.77
N ASN A 294 24.32 -2.25 -12.59
CA ASN A 294 24.09 -0.81 -12.47
C ASN A 294 25.16 -0.08 -11.64
N ASP A 295 26.36 -0.63 -11.47
CA ASP A 295 27.39 -0.10 -10.56
C ASP A 295 27.69 1.40 -10.79
N GLU A 296 27.81 1.83 -12.04
CA GLU A 296 28.02 3.25 -12.40
C GLU A 296 26.79 4.11 -12.08
N GLU A 297 25.60 3.63 -12.42
CA GLU A 297 24.34 4.30 -12.14
C GLU A 297 24.08 4.43 -10.64
N PHE A 298 24.41 3.39 -9.87
CA PHE A 298 24.33 3.40 -8.42
C PHE A 298 25.20 4.52 -7.84
N LYS A 299 26.45 4.67 -8.29
CA LYS A 299 27.31 5.78 -7.86
C LYS A 299 26.74 7.14 -8.24
N LYS A 300 26.23 7.31 -9.47
CA LYS A 300 25.58 8.56 -9.91
C LYS A 300 24.38 8.95 -9.03
N VAL A 301 23.57 7.97 -8.59
CA VAL A 301 22.46 8.25 -7.67
C VAL A 301 22.97 8.67 -6.29
N LEU A 302 24.06 8.08 -5.79
CA LEU A 302 24.71 8.54 -4.55
C LEU A 302 25.20 9.98 -4.70
N ASP A 303 25.86 10.31 -5.81
CA ASP A 303 26.34 11.66 -6.11
C ASP A 303 25.19 12.67 -6.10
N PHE A 304 24.11 12.35 -6.81
CA PHE A 304 22.90 13.17 -6.84
C PHE A 304 22.34 13.44 -5.43
N ALA A 305 22.24 12.40 -4.60
CA ALA A 305 21.71 12.54 -3.23
C ALA A 305 22.60 13.45 -2.36
N VAL A 306 23.92 13.29 -2.46
CA VAL A 306 24.90 14.09 -1.72
C VAL A 306 24.86 15.55 -2.18
N GLU A 307 24.87 15.80 -3.49
CA GLU A 307 24.76 17.15 -4.04
C GLU A 307 23.47 17.85 -3.61
N LEU A 308 22.36 17.11 -3.61
CA LEU A 308 21.05 17.64 -3.19
C LEU A 308 21.05 18.03 -1.71
N GLU A 309 21.68 17.24 -0.83
CA GLU A 309 21.85 17.58 0.59
C GLU A 309 22.70 18.84 0.78
N GLN A 310 23.76 19.00 -0.01
CA GLN A 310 24.62 20.19 0.07
C GLN A 310 23.92 21.46 -0.39
N LYS A 311 23.15 21.38 -1.49
CA LYS A 311 22.40 22.50 -2.06
C LYS A 311 21.25 22.91 -1.14
N THR A 312 20.50 21.93 -0.64
CA THR A 312 19.31 22.15 0.21
C THR A 312 19.40 21.22 1.42
N PRO A 313 20.07 21.62 2.52
CA PRO A 313 20.24 20.77 3.69
C PRO A 313 18.90 20.38 4.33
N GLN A 314 18.76 19.11 4.71
CA GLN A 314 17.54 18.66 5.37
C GLN A 314 17.43 19.27 6.76
N THR A 315 16.26 19.78 7.14
CA THR A 315 16.03 20.39 8.46
C THR A 315 15.18 19.52 9.39
N THR A 316 14.44 18.55 8.84
CA THR A 316 13.55 17.66 9.60
C THR A 316 14.30 16.79 10.59
N ILE A 317 13.88 16.84 11.87
CA ILE A 317 14.43 16.02 12.96
C ILE A 317 13.52 14.83 13.22
N ASN A 318 14.08 13.62 13.25
CA ASN A 318 13.36 12.42 13.62
C ASN A 318 13.07 12.42 15.14
N PRO A 319 11.80 12.41 15.57
CA PRO A 319 11.43 12.49 16.99
C PRO A 319 11.77 11.22 17.79
N ILE A 320 12.00 10.08 17.13
CA ILE A 320 12.42 8.83 17.77
C ILE A 320 13.87 8.96 18.26
N THR A 321 14.75 9.51 17.42
CA THR A 321 16.21 9.59 17.64
C THR A 321 16.70 10.96 18.09
N ASN A 322 15.90 12.02 17.92
CA ASN A 322 16.29 13.43 18.03
C ASN A 322 17.46 13.81 17.11
N LYS A 323 17.59 13.17 15.95
CA LYS A 323 18.62 13.43 14.94
C LYS A 323 17.99 13.52 13.55
N LYS A 324 18.70 14.09 12.58
CA LYS A 324 18.33 13.99 11.17
C LYS A 324 18.47 12.54 10.71
N ASN A 325 17.57 12.07 9.87
CA ASN A 325 17.80 10.81 9.14
C ASN A 325 18.83 11.07 8.01
N PRO A 326 19.57 10.05 7.55
CA PRO A 326 20.53 10.20 6.45
C PRO A 326 19.79 10.53 5.15
N ILE A 327 20.42 11.27 4.23
CA ILE A 327 19.82 11.59 2.92
C ILE A 327 19.76 10.36 2.00
N VAL A 328 20.62 9.37 2.22
CA VAL A 328 20.74 8.20 1.36
C VAL A 328 20.70 6.92 2.18
N GLY A 329 19.99 5.93 1.65
CA GLY A 329 19.88 4.58 2.20
C GLY A 329 20.24 3.55 1.15
N PRO A 330 21.53 3.33 0.87
CA PRO A 330 21.97 2.38 -0.14
C PRO A 330 21.56 0.96 0.23
N GLN A 331 21.09 0.18 -0.75
CA GLN A 331 20.62 -1.19 -0.56
C GLN A 331 21.35 -2.15 -1.50
N LEU A 332 21.48 -3.40 -1.08
CA LEU A 332 21.99 -4.48 -1.92
C LEU A 332 20.83 -5.33 -2.48
N CYS A 333 20.80 -5.55 -3.79
CA CYS A 333 19.79 -6.41 -4.39
C CYS A 333 19.96 -7.87 -3.95
N LEU A 334 18.89 -8.42 -3.35
CA LEU A 334 18.77 -9.83 -3.01
C LEU A 334 17.83 -10.53 -3.98
N THR A 335 18.09 -11.80 -4.29
CA THR A 335 17.21 -12.59 -5.15
C THR A 335 16.28 -13.48 -4.33
N TYR A 336 15.00 -13.51 -4.70
CA TYR A 336 13.95 -14.25 -4.00
C TYR A 336 13.26 -15.25 -4.92
N GLN A 337 12.63 -16.28 -4.35
CA GLN A 337 12.00 -17.37 -5.10
C GLN A 337 10.94 -16.88 -6.11
N PHE A 338 10.10 -15.92 -5.71
CA PHE A 338 9.04 -15.35 -6.55
C PHE A 338 9.39 -13.94 -7.07
N GLY A 339 10.67 -13.57 -7.05
CA GLY A 339 11.15 -12.30 -7.58
C GLY A 339 11.68 -12.45 -9.01
N ARG A 340 11.68 -11.35 -9.76
CA ARG A 340 12.36 -11.30 -11.06
C ARG A 340 13.87 -11.28 -10.86
N LYS A 341 14.59 -11.85 -11.83
CA LYS A 341 16.05 -11.97 -11.82
C LYS A 341 16.60 -11.39 -13.11
N ILE A 342 17.55 -10.47 -12.96
CA ILE A 342 18.31 -9.93 -14.08
C ILE A 342 19.34 -10.97 -14.54
N SER A 343 19.37 -11.23 -15.84
CA SER A 343 20.39 -12.09 -16.44
C SER A 343 21.77 -11.46 -16.26
N LYS A 344 22.76 -12.27 -15.84
CA LYS A 344 24.17 -11.87 -15.64
C LYS A 344 24.47 -10.96 -14.43
N MET A 345 23.49 -10.61 -13.60
CA MET A 345 23.75 -9.93 -12.32
C MET A 345 24.45 -10.87 -11.34
N ARG A 346 25.56 -10.44 -10.73
CA ARG A 346 26.27 -11.21 -9.69
C ARG A 346 25.51 -11.14 -8.37
N VAL A 347 25.70 -12.18 -7.56
CA VAL A 347 25.26 -12.19 -6.17
C VAL A 347 26.44 -11.74 -5.31
N TRP A 348 26.25 -10.67 -4.56
CA TRP A 348 27.20 -10.21 -3.55
C TRP A 348 26.74 -10.61 -2.15
N ASP A 349 27.70 -10.62 -1.22
CA ASP A 349 27.44 -10.67 0.21
C ASP A 349 27.51 -9.24 0.80
N PHE A 350 27.04 -9.09 2.03
CA PHE A 350 27.04 -7.81 2.72
C PHE A 350 28.45 -7.25 3.02
N PRO A 351 29.46 -8.05 3.42
CA PRO A 351 30.81 -7.52 3.61
C PRO A 351 31.38 -6.83 2.37
N LYS A 352 31.22 -7.41 1.17
CA LYS A 352 31.65 -6.75 -0.07
C LYS A 352 30.89 -5.45 -0.33
N PHE A 353 29.59 -5.44 -0.05
CA PHE A 353 28.77 -4.24 -0.18
C PHE A 353 29.21 -3.13 0.77
N TYR A 354 29.42 -3.43 2.06
CA TYR A 354 29.87 -2.41 3.03
C TYR A 354 31.29 -1.90 2.72
N ASN A 355 32.20 -2.76 2.25
CA ASN A 355 33.52 -2.30 1.80
C ASN A 355 33.43 -1.31 0.61
N LEU A 356 32.46 -1.49 -0.29
CA LEU A 356 32.21 -0.54 -1.39
C LEU A 356 31.67 0.79 -0.85
N LEU A 357 30.75 0.76 0.11
CA LEU A 357 30.22 1.97 0.73
C LEU A 357 31.32 2.73 1.48
N GLU A 358 32.13 2.04 2.29
CA GLU A 358 33.27 2.64 2.99
C GLU A 358 34.28 3.27 2.00
N PHE A 359 34.50 2.62 0.85
CA PHE A 359 35.32 3.19 -0.21
C PHE A 359 34.73 4.51 -0.72
N TYR A 360 33.42 4.57 -1.03
CA TYR A 360 32.79 5.81 -1.47
C TYR A 360 32.74 6.90 -0.40
N GLU A 361 32.50 6.57 0.87
CA GLU A 361 32.58 7.52 1.99
C GLU A 361 33.97 8.17 2.06
N LYS A 362 35.04 7.39 1.87
CA LYS A 362 36.42 7.90 1.82
C LYS A 362 36.67 8.80 0.61
N GLU A 363 36.05 8.51 -0.54
CA GLU A 363 36.14 9.39 -1.71
C GLU A 363 35.47 10.74 -1.43
N TYR A 364 34.24 10.75 -0.92
CA TYR A 364 33.55 11.99 -0.54
C TYR A 364 34.32 12.79 0.52
N LEU A 365 34.93 12.10 1.50
CA LEU A 365 35.71 12.75 2.54
C LEU A 365 36.95 13.48 1.99
N LYS A 366 37.57 12.98 0.90
CA LYS A 366 38.68 13.68 0.23
C LYS A 366 38.26 15.03 -0.33
N ASP A 367 37.00 15.15 -0.74
CA ASP A 367 36.39 16.39 -1.23
C ASP A 367 35.81 17.24 -0.07
N GLY A 368 36.06 16.86 1.19
CA GLY A 368 35.59 17.56 2.38
C GLY A 368 34.11 17.30 2.72
N ILE A 369 33.51 16.26 2.13
CA ILE A 369 32.10 15.93 2.28
C ILE A 369 31.96 14.74 3.22
N ASN A 370 31.32 14.94 4.37
CA ASN A 370 30.99 13.86 5.29
C ASN A 370 29.58 13.31 4.97
N VAL A 371 29.50 12.05 4.59
CA VAL A 371 28.24 11.36 4.29
C VAL A 371 28.23 9.98 4.93
N ASP A 372 27.11 9.61 5.54
CA ASP A 372 26.87 8.27 6.05
C ASP A 372 26.19 7.43 4.94
N LEU A 373 26.89 6.42 4.42
CA LEU A 373 26.35 5.43 3.48
C LEU A 373 26.02 4.11 4.20
N GLU A 374 26.78 3.73 5.22
CA GLU A 374 26.39 2.63 6.12
C GLU A 374 25.37 3.13 7.17
N VAL A 375 24.09 2.79 6.96
CA VAL A 375 22.97 3.36 7.73
C VAL A 375 22.25 2.32 8.62
N PRO A 376 22.85 1.88 9.75
CA PRO A 376 22.22 0.93 10.65
C PRO A 376 20.89 1.43 11.21
N LEU A 377 19.87 0.57 11.16
CA LEU A 377 18.47 0.90 11.50
C LEU A 377 18.29 1.46 12.92
N HIS A 378 18.99 0.92 13.91
CA HIS A 378 18.90 1.39 15.30
C HIS A 378 19.49 2.80 15.47
N GLY A 379 20.68 3.05 14.92
CA GLY A 379 21.41 4.30 15.12
C GLY A 379 20.78 5.50 14.43
N PHE A 380 20.40 5.34 13.17
CA PHE A 380 19.87 6.43 12.34
C PHE A 380 18.37 6.58 12.42
N PHE A 381 17.62 5.47 12.43
CA PHE A 381 16.16 5.48 12.37
C PHE A 381 15.50 5.19 13.72
N GLY A 382 16.26 4.74 14.72
CA GLY A 382 15.74 4.45 16.05
C GLY A 382 14.96 3.15 16.14
N SER A 383 15.17 2.22 15.20
CA SER A 383 14.57 0.89 15.25
C SER A 383 15.05 0.12 16.48
N HIS A 384 14.13 -0.30 17.33
CA HIS A 384 14.45 -0.97 18.59
C HIS A 384 13.42 -2.06 18.91
N SER A 385 13.82 -3.01 19.77
CA SER A 385 12.97 -4.13 20.17
C SER A 385 11.72 -3.66 20.92
N ARG A 386 10.57 -4.27 20.61
CA ARG A 386 9.30 -4.09 21.33
C ARG A 386 8.57 -5.41 21.49
N LYS A 387 7.52 -5.38 22.32
CA LYS A 387 6.66 -6.55 22.53
C LYS A 387 6.20 -7.08 21.17
N ARG A 388 6.47 -8.35 20.93
CA ARG A 388 6.12 -9.07 19.70
C ARG A 388 4.71 -9.64 19.85
N LEU A 389 3.89 -9.50 18.82
CA LEU A 389 2.58 -10.13 18.77
C LEU A 389 2.72 -11.66 18.84
N PRO A 390 1.97 -12.32 19.74
CA PRO A 390 2.03 -13.77 19.84
C PRO A 390 1.49 -14.41 18.56
N CYS A 391 2.15 -15.48 18.12
CA CYS A 391 1.62 -16.33 17.07
C CYS A 391 0.88 -17.51 17.72
N PRO A 392 -0.40 -17.73 17.40
CA PRO A 392 -1.19 -18.80 18.01
C PRO A 392 -0.86 -20.19 17.42
N PHE A 393 0.16 -20.26 16.55
CA PHE A 393 0.50 -21.42 15.77
C PHE A 393 1.97 -21.83 15.90
N LYS A 394 2.23 -23.12 15.69
CA LYS A 394 3.56 -23.75 15.72
C LYS A 394 3.85 -24.44 14.39
N LEU A 395 5.14 -24.50 14.05
CA LEU A 395 5.61 -25.24 12.89
C LEU A 395 5.18 -26.72 12.97
N ASN A 396 4.75 -27.28 11.82
CA ASN A 396 4.28 -28.66 11.63
C ASN A 396 2.96 -29.05 12.29
N GLU A 397 2.30 -28.17 13.04
CA GLU A 397 0.98 -28.49 13.58
C GLU A 397 -0.09 -28.51 12.46
N THR A 398 -1.19 -29.21 12.68
CA THR A 398 -2.37 -29.19 11.79
C THR A 398 -3.47 -28.36 12.41
N ILE A 399 -3.97 -27.38 11.64
CA ILE A 399 -4.99 -26.43 12.07
C ILE A 399 -6.21 -26.48 11.16
N SER A 400 -7.39 -26.17 11.72
CA SER A 400 -8.60 -25.94 10.94
C SER A 400 -8.63 -24.49 10.46
N VAL A 401 -8.77 -24.30 9.15
CA VAL A 401 -8.73 -23.00 8.47
C VAL A 401 -9.97 -22.85 7.60
N THR A 402 -10.64 -21.70 7.69
CA THR A 402 -11.73 -21.36 6.77
C THR A 402 -11.14 -20.66 5.56
N VAL A 403 -11.36 -21.19 4.35
CA VAL A 403 -10.88 -20.55 3.10
C VAL A 403 -11.74 -19.33 2.81
N LEU A 404 -11.10 -18.19 2.59
CA LEU A 404 -11.78 -16.91 2.40
C LEU A 404 -11.82 -16.51 0.92
N MET A 405 -10.69 -16.63 0.23
CA MET A 405 -10.53 -16.09 -1.12
C MET A 405 -9.39 -16.78 -1.86
N ASP A 406 -9.25 -16.42 -3.14
CA ASP A 406 -8.15 -16.86 -3.97
C ASP A 406 -6.83 -16.17 -3.57
N GLY A 407 -5.73 -16.87 -3.80
CA GLY A 407 -4.39 -16.40 -3.44
C GLY A 407 -3.77 -15.50 -4.49
N ARG A 408 -2.59 -14.98 -4.17
CA ARG A 408 -1.86 -14.05 -5.01
C ARG A 408 -1.24 -14.71 -6.24
N VAL A 409 -0.90 -16.00 -6.14
CA VAL A 409 -0.26 -16.80 -7.20
C VAL A 409 -1.06 -18.07 -7.52
N ASN A 410 -0.75 -18.70 -8.65
CA ASN A 410 -1.38 -19.97 -9.03
C ASN A 410 -1.13 -21.07 -7.99
N GLY A 411 -2.20 -21.78 -7.62
CA GLY A 411 -2.15 -22.83 -6.59
C GLY A 411 -2.12 -22.30 -5.15
N GLU A 412 -2.30 -21.00 -4.94
CA GLU A 412 -2.46 -20.40 -3.62
C GLU A 412 -3.93 -20.08 -3.34
N VAL A 413 -4.38 -20.31 -2.10
CA VAL A 413 -5.63 -19.76 -1.56
C VAL A 413 -5.35 -19.12 -0.20
N ILE A 414 -6.18 -18.16 0.18
CA ILE A 414 -6.07 -17.47 1.46
C ILE A 414 -7.17 -17.95 2.38
N GLY A 415 -6.79 -18.36 3.59
CA GLY A 415 -7.72 -18.72 4.65
C GLY A 415 -7.47 -17.96 5.94
N ALA A 416 -8.35 -18.15 6.91
CA ALA A 416 -8.22 -17.56 8.24
C ALA A 416 -8.49 -18.56 9.37
N SER A 417 -7.75 -18.38 10.47
CA SER A 417 -7.96 -19.09 11.73
C SER A 417 -7.36 -18.29 12.89
N LYS A 418 -8.04 -18.27 14.05
CA LYS A 418 -7.60 -17.57 15.28
C LYS A 418 -7.12 -16.11 15.05
N ASN A 419 -7.90 -15.34 14.28
CA ASN A 419 -7.57 -13.96 13.87
C ASN A 419 -6.20 -13.83 13.18
N ARG A 420 -5.86 -14.79 12.32
CA ARG A 420 -4.68 -14.75 11.45
C ARG A 420 -5.04 -15.21 10.05
N VAL A 421 -4.43 -14.57 9.07
CA VAL A 421 -4.41 -14.99 7.67
C VAL A 421 -3.41 -16.13 7.51
N ILE A 422 -3.79 -17.14 6.74
CA ILE A 422 -2.98 -18.31 6.43
C ILE A 422 -2.85 -18.41 4.91
N GLN A 423 -1.62 -18.33 4.42
CA GLN A 423 -1.30 -18.63 3.02
C GLN A 423 -1.33 -20.16 2.83
N ILE A 424 -2.26 -20.68 2.04
CA ILE A 424 -2.35 -22.11 1.75
C ILE A 424 -1.82 -22.34 0.33
N ILE A 425 -0.70 -23.04 0.21
CA ILE A 425 -0.02 -23.30 -1.07
C ILE A 425 -0.30 -24.73 -1.57
N ASP A 426 0.13 -24.99 -2.81
CA ASP A 426 -0.02 -26.28 -3.51
C ASP A 426 -1.48 -26.76 -3.62
N CYS A 427 -2.42 -25.82 -3.69
CA CYS A 427 -3.84 -26.08 -3.85
C CYS A 427 -4.13 -26.51 -5.29
N LYS A 428 -4.53 -27.78 -5.46
CA LYS A 428 -4.95 -28.36 -6.76
C LYS A 428 -6.45 -28.31 -7.00
N THR A 429 -7.22 -28.09 -5.94
CA THR A 429 -8.68 -28.00 -6.01
C THR A 429 -9.07 -26.61 -6.51
N ASP A 430 -10.12 -26.56 -7.33
CA ASP A 430 -10.74 -25.32 -7.77
C ASP A 430 -11.13 -24.45 -6.56
N VAL A 431 -10.65 -23.20 -6.55
CA VAL A 431 -10.84 -22.24 -5.46
C VAL A 431 -12.32 -21.98 -5.17
N ASN A 432 -13.16 -21.94 -6.20
CA ASN A 432 -14.60 -21.68 -6.03
C ASN A 432 -15.29 -22.79 -5.23
N LYS A 433 -14.72 -24.01 -5.23
CA LYS A 433 -15.22 -25.13 -4.44
C LYS A 433 -14.72 -25.11 -2.99
N LEU A 434 -13.75 -24.27 -2.66
CA LEU A 434 -13.13 -24.17 -1.34
C LEU A 434 -13.61 -22.96 -0.55
N ILE A 435 -13.91 -21.83 -1.19
CA ILE A 435 -14.35 -20.60 -0.52
C ILE A 435 -15.50 -20.91 0.46
N GLY A 436 -15.36 -20.41 1.69
CA GLY A 436 -16.29 -20.63 2.81
C GLY A 436 -16.14 -21.97 3.54
N LYS A 437 -15.39 -22.95 2.99
CA LYS A 437 -15.20 -24.26 3.62
C LYS A 437 -14.08 -24.25 4.65
N ARG A 438 -14.22 -25.13 5.64
CA ARG A 438 -13.15 -25.47 6.58
C ARG A 438 -12.30 -26.60 6.02
N VAL A 439 -10.98 -26.39 6.01
CA VAL A 439 -9.98 -27.38 5.58
C VAL A 439 -8.93 -27.56 6.67
N ASN A 440 -8.33 -28.76 6.70
CA ASN A 440 -7.20 -29.04 7.58
C ASN A 440 -5.90 -28.65 6.87
N VAL A 441 -5.11 -27.80 7.50
CA VAL A 441 -3.86 -27.25 6.95
C VAL A 441 -2.71 -27.60 7.86
N LYS A 442 -1.65 -28.21 7.30
CA LYS A 442 -0.38 -28.39 8.00
C LYS A 442 0.45 -27.11 7.86
N VAL A 443 0.86 -26.54 8.99
CA VAL A 443 1.68 -25.33 9.02
C VAL A 443 3.11 -25.66 8.61
N LEU A 444 3.58 -25.04 7.52
CA LEU A 444 4.91 -25.26 6.94
C LEU A 444 5.91 -24.17 7.29
N ARG A 445 5.43 -22.96 7.60
CA ARG A 445 6.26 -21.82 8.01
C ARG A 445 5.49 -20.91 8.94
N VAL A 446 6.15 -20.48 10.01
CA VAL A 446 5.69 -19.42 10.91
C VAL A 446 6.88 -18.52 11.20
N LYS A 447 6.82 -17.27 10.74
CA LYS A 447 7.84 -16.26 11.08
C LYS A 447 7.20 -14.88 11.09
N ASP A 448 7.38 -14.13 12.17
CA ASP A 448 6.82 -12.77 12.31
C ASP A 448 5.31 -12.73 12.06
N ASN A 449 4.58 -13.75 12.56
CA ASN A 449 3.17 -14.03 12.26
C ASN A 449 2.83 -14.29 10.79
N VAL A 450 3.77 -14.26 9.84
CA VAL A 450 3.53 -14.74 8.47
C VAL A 450 3.44 -16.26 8.50
N ILE A 451 2.28 -16.78 8.10
CA ILE A 451 1.96 -18.21 8.20
C ILE A 451 1.70 -18.78 6.82
N VAL A 452 2.46 -19.83 6.49
CA VAL A 452 2.29 -20.61 5.25
C VAL A 452 2.00 -22.05 5.62
N GLY A 453 1.02 -22.66 4.97
CA GLY A 453 0.65 -24.05 5.15
C GLY A 453 0.24 -24.72 3.85
N SER A 454 0.01 -26.03 3.91
CA SER A 454 -0.58 -26.79 2.81
C SER A 454 -1.72 -27.67 3.32
N MET A 455 -2.71 -27.93 2.46
CA MET A 455 -3.83 -28.79 2.84
C MET A 455 -3.33 -30.21 3.14
N VAL A 456 -3.83 -30.78 4.24
CA VAL A 456 -3.66 -32.20 4.55
C VAL A 456 -4.54 -33.00 3.60
N LYS A 457 -3.98 -34.06 3.00
CA LYS A 457 -4.71 -34.97 2.11
C LYS A 457 -5.72 -35.82 2.87
#